data_AF-A0A9P1JXP6-F1
#
_entry.id   AF-A0A9P1JXP6-F1
#
_cell.length_a   1.000
_cell.length_b   1.000
_cell.length_c   1.000
_cell.angle_alpha   90.00
_cell.angle_beta   90.00
_cell.angle_gamma   90.00
#
_symmetry.space_group_name_H-M   'P 1'
#
loop_
_entity.id
_entity.type
_entity.pdbx_description
1 polymer ?
#
loop_
_entity_poly.entity_id
_entity_poly.type
_entity_poly.pdbx_seq_one_letter_code
_entity_poly.pdbx_strand_id
1 'polypeptide(L)'
;MKCSSPLKVRCGSRQRSGPRGNGTDMSGGRRAETGACTTPRSRRRRVPGHGIRMRSRRDSQALIFLHEGKCFFDRVVAPALAELKPMPREEVGGPHKFITQIATDNSHNALCYEARLSFALIMGATFERQLRFWLAATAKQQRYVIEKSNFEKLTILLREIKSLDLNALPEGADLQELWNVVNVARHGDGNSAIKLSETRPEFWSHVDCGLKDRYFGSGLRVHTMRISDDDLARYFRATAAFWQVAMVAKRK
;
A
#
# COMPACT_ATOMS: atom_id res chain seq x y z
N MET A 1 30.53 -3.79 15.34
CA MET A 1 31.12 -5.09 14.94
C MET A 1 30.34 -5.62 13.74
N LYS A 2 30.96 -6.43 12.87
CA LYS A 2 30.27 -7.10 11.75
C LYS A 2 29.99 -8.56 12.15
N CYS A 3 28.78 -9.04 11.90
CA CYS A 3 28.40 -10.44 12.14
C CYS A 3 28.14 -11.15 10.81
N SER A 4 28.55 -12.42 10.72
CA SER A 4 28.46 -13.24 9.50
C SER A 4 27.26 -14.19 9.54
N SER A 5 26.61 -14.42 8.41
CA SER A 5 25.64 -15.53 8.20
C SER A 5 26.34 -16.89 8.34
N PRO A 6 25.63 -18.02 8.61
CA PRO A 6 24.88 -18.67 7.52
C PRO A 6 23.65 -19.54 7.92
N LEU A 7 22.80 -19.83 6.93
CA LEU A 7 22.32 -21.17 6.49
C LEU A 7 20.91 -21.13 5.87
N LYS A 8 20.67 -21.99 4.87
CA LYS A 8 19.39 -22.18 4.17
C LYS A 8 18.86 -23.59 4.44
N VAL A 9 17.55 -23.72 4.64
CA VAL A 9 16.81 -25.00 4.53
C VAL A 9 15.83 -24.88 3.36
N ARG A 10 15.53 -25.99 2.66
CA ARG A 10 14.84 -25.97 1.34
C ARG A 10 13.90 -27.16 1.15
N CYS A 11 12.89 -26.96 0.29
CA CYS A 11 12.01 -27.94 -0.34
C CYS A 11 10.85 -28.54 0.49
N GLY A 12 9.76 -28.87 -0.23
CA GLY A 12 8.51 -29.40 0.35
C GLY A 12 7.27 -29.29 -0.54
N SER A 13 7.41 -29.27 -1.88
CA SER A 13 6.27 -29.11 -2.80
C SER A 13 5.50 -30.42 -3.03
N ARG A 14 4.16 -30.36 -3.03
CA ARG A 14 3.29 -31.43 -3.55
C ARG A 14 2.23 -30.89 -4.52
N GLN A 15 2.23 -31.44 -5.74
CA GLN A 15 1.13 -31.29 -6.70
C GLN A 15 0.04 -32.36 -6.41
N ARG A 16 -1.20 -32.09 -6.85
CA ARG A 16 -2.17 -33.14 -7.20
C ARG A 16 -2.91 -32.75 -8.48
N SER A 17 -3.42 -33.77 -9.18
CA SER A 17 -3.95 -33.73 -10.55
C SER A 17 -5.45 -33.43 -10.62
N GLY A 18 -5.97 -33.13 -11.82
CA GLY A 18 -7.40 -33.19 -12.16
C GLY A 18 -7.93 -34.64 -12.27
N PRO A 19 -9.08 -34.90 -12.93
CA PRO A 19 -9.24 -34.55 -14.35
C PRO A 19 -10.68 -34.23 -14.90
N ARG A 20 -10.71 -33.75 -16.17
CA ARG A 20 -11.71 -33.96 -17.26
C ARG A 20 -13.22 -33.67 -17.08
N GLY A 21 -13.79 -33.05 -18.13
CA GLY A 21 -15.21 -33.07 -18.53
C GLY A 21 -15.35 -32.59 -19.98
N ASN A 22 -16.20 -33.21 -20.80
CA ASN A 22 -16.33 -32.99 -22.25
C ASN A 22 -17.72 -32.48 -22.67
N GLY A 23 -17.81 -31.83 -23.86
CA GLY A 23 -19.04 -31.55 -24.63
C GLY A 23 -18.98 -30.19 -25.32
N THR A 24 -18.98 -30.02 -26.66
CA THR A 24 -19.99 -30.31 -27.72
C THR A 24 -21.28 -29.48 -27.60
N ASP A 25 -21.84 -28.87 -28.65
CA ASP A 25 -21.42 -28.52 -30.02
C ASP A 25 -22.49 -27.58 -30.66
N MET A 26 -22.41 -27.29 -31.97
CA MET A 26 -23.50 -26.89 -32.91
C MET A 26 -23.91 -25.41 -33.07
N SER A 27 -23.37 -24.80 -34.14
CA SER A 27 -24.10 -24.46 -35.40
C SER A 27 -25.37 -23.57 -35.44
N GLY A 28 -25.33 -22.54 -36.30
CA GLY A 28 -26.49 -21.81 -36.85
C GLY A 28 -26.49 -20.31 -36.53
N GLY A 29 -26.87 -19.36 -37.41
CA GLY A 29 -27.35 -19.43 -38.80
C GLY A 29 -27.02 -18.15 -39.60
N ARG A 30 -27.56 -17.99 -40.82
CA ARG A 30 -27.16 -16.94 -41.79
C ARG A 30 -28.17 -15.77 -41.89
N ARG A 31 -27.68 -14.61 -42.36
CA ARG A 31 -28.29 -13.55 -43.22
C ARG A 31 -29.75 -13.10 -42.99
N ALA A 32 -30.12 -11.81 -43.15
CA ALA A 32 -29.38 -10.54 -43.25
C ALA A 32 -30.42 -9.36 -43.10
N GLU A 33 -30.65 -8.33 -43.94
CA GLU A 33 -30.08 -7.85 -45.22
C GLU A 33 -30.13 -6.30 -45.34
N THR A 34 -31.29 -5.67 -45.64
CA THR A 34 -31.36 -4.21 -45.98
C THR A 34 -32.62 -3.49 -45.48
N GLY A 35 -32.52 -2.17 -45.27
CA GLY A 35 -33.62 -1.32 -44.79
C GLY A 35 -33.29 0.18 -44.75
N ALA A 36 -32.94 0.78 -45.90
CA ALA A 36 -32.53 2.18 -45.96
C ALA A 36 -33.73 3.15 -46.02
N CYS A 37 -33.87 4.00 -44.99
CA CYS A 37 -34.85 5.11 -44.99
C CYS A 37 -34.12 6.46 -45.10
N THR A 38 -34.30 7.15 -46.22
CA THR A 38 -33.67 8.45 -46.52
C THR A 38 -34.49 9.62 -45.95
N THR A 39 -33.89 10.41 -45.06
CA THR A 39 -34.47 11.67 -44.55
C THR A 39 -33.63 12.89 -44.94
N PRO A 40 -34.22 14.10 -45.09
CA PRO A 40 -33.54 15.22 -45.75
C PRO A 40 -32.42 15.87 -44.92
N ARG A 41 -31.32 16.25 -45.59
CA ARG A 41 -30.20 16.98 -44.99
C ARG A 41 -30.58 18.42 -44.59
N SER A 42 -30.85 18.66 -43.31
CA SER A 42 -30.90 20.04 -42.78
C SER A 42 -29.49 20.67 -42.77
N ARG A 43 -29.32 21.82 -43.43
CA ARG A 43 -28.05 22.56 -43.47
C ARG A 43 -27.77 23.23 -42.10
N ARG A 44 -27.15 22.51 -41.16
CA ARG A 44 -26.55 23.14 -39.97
C ARG A 44 -25.38 24.05 -40.40
N ARG A 45 -25.50 25.36 -40.16
CA ARG A 45 -24.39 26.31 -40.31
C ARG A 45 -23.22 25.88 -39.42
N ARG A 46 -22.01 25.80 -39.96
CA ARG A 46 -20.78 25.67 -39.15
C ARG A 46 -20.48 27.02 -38.51
N VAL A 47 -20.52 27.10 -37.18
CA VAL A 47 -19.91 28.21 -36.43
C VAL A 47 -18.40 27.94 -36.33
N PRO A 48 -17.51 28.92 -36.55
CA PRO A 48 -16.07 28.72 -36.40
C PRO A 48 -15.70 28.28 -34.97
N GLY A 49 -15.03 27.15 -34.86
CA GLY A 49 -14.65 26.59 -33.57
C GLY A 49 -13.60 27.46 -32.86
N HIS A 50 -14.02 28.17 -31.82
CA HIS A 50 -13.07 28.73 -30.86
C HIS A 50 -12.33 27.56 -30.19
N GLY A 51 -11.00 27.55 -30.35
CA GLY A 51 -10.14 26.50 -29.82
C GLY A 51 -10.07 26.54 -28.30
N ILE A 52 -11.06 25.95 -27.62
CA ILE A 52 -11.00 25.70 -26.18
C ILE A 52 -9.79 24.80 -25.93
N ARG A 53 -8.70 25.38 -25.44
CA ARG A 53 -7.60 24.64 -24.81
C ARG A 53 -8.22 23.81 -23.70
N MET A 54 -8.43 22.51 -23.95
CA MET A 54 -8.88 21.58 -22.92
C MET A 54 -7.79 21.51 -21.84
N ARG A 55 -7.98 22.29 -20.76
CA ARG A 55 -7.28 22.09 -19.49
C ARG A 55 -7.41 20.61 -19.16
N SER A 56 -6.30 19.95 -18.81
CA SER A 56 -6.32 18.50 -18.53
C SER A 56 -7.38 18.23 -17.47
N ARG A 57 -8.32 17.32 -17.79
CA ARG A 57 -9.43 16.99 -16.91
C ARG A 57 -8.88 16.24 -15.70
N ARG A 58 -8.60 16.99 -14.63
CA ARG A 58 -8.04 16.46 -13.37
C ARG A 58 -8.84 15.23 -12.93
N ASP A 59 -8.15 14.19 -12.50
CA ASP A 59 -8.81 12.98 -12.03
C ASP A 59 -9.46 13.25 -10.66
N SER A 60 -10.78 13.43 -10.67
CA SER A 60 -11.55 13.75 -9.46
C SER A 60 -11.49 12.66 -8.40
N GLN A 61 -11.25 11.40 -8.79
CA GLN A 61 -11.15 10.30 -7.83
C GLN A 61 -9.81 10.35 -7.07
N ALA A 62 -8.72 10.66 -7.76
CA ALA A 62 -7.42 10.88 -7.11
C ALA A 62 -7.45 12.09 -6.15
N LEU A 63 -8.20 13.15 -6.49
CA LEU A 63 -8.42 14.29 -5.59
C LEU A 63 -9.23 13.91 -4.34
N ILE A 64 -10.27 13.08 -4.48
CA ILE A 64 -11.03 12.54 -3.34
C ILE A 64 -10.11 11.73 -2.43
N PHE A 65 -9.32 10.81 -2.98
CA PHE A 65 -8.40 9.96 -2.21
C PHE A 65 -7.28 10.74 -1.50
N LEU A 66 -6.75 11.80 -2.12
CA LEU A 66 -5.85 12.76 -1.49
C LEU A 66 -6.51 13.48 -0.30
N HIS A 67 -7.77 13.90 -0.44
CA HIS A 67 -8.50 14.59 0.62
C HIS A 67 -8.89 13.65 1.77
N GLU A 68 -9.36 12.42 1.46
CA GLU A 68 -9.60 11.36 2.45
C GLU A 68 -8.36 11.07 3.28
N GLY A 69 -7.21 10.83 2.62
CA GLY A 69 -5.94 10.55 3.29
C GLY A 69 -5.48 11.70 4.18
N LYS A 70 -5.60 12.95 3.71
CA LYS A 70 -5.29 14.13 4.52
C LYS A 70 -6.24 14.27 5.72
N CYS A 71 -7.54 14.10 5.53
CA CYS A 71 -8.50 14.14 6.63
C CYS A 71 -8.25 13.04 7.68
N PHE A 72 -7.84 11.84 7.27
CA PHE A 72 -7.44 10.79 8.21
C PHE A 72 -6.17 11.16 8.97
N PHE A 73 -5.13 11.65 8.29
CA PHE A 73 -3.89 12.03 8.96
C PHE A 73 -4.07 13.20 9.93
N ASP A 74 -4.66 14.31 9.46
CA ASP A 74 -4.82 15.54 10.24
C ASP A 74 -5.80 15.39 11.44
N ARG A 75 -6.82 14.52 11.32
CA ARG A 75 -7.92 14.43 12.31
C ARG A 75 -7.92 13.16 13.16
N VAL A 76 -7.11 12.16 12.83
CA VAL A 76 -7.04 10.88 13.57
C VAL A 76 -5.61 10.54 13.95
N VAL A 77 -4.69 10.51 12.98
CA VAL A 77 -3.29 10.12 13.24
C VAL A 77 -2.58 11.18 14.08
N ALA A 78 -2.48 12.42 13.59
CA ALA A 78 -1.72 13.47 14.28
C ALA A 78 -2.22 13.78 15.70
N PRO A 79 -3.54 13.85 16.00
CA PRO A 79 -4.03 14.00 17.37
C PRO A 79 -3.68 12.79 18.26
N ALA A 80 -3.79 11.56 17.75
CA ALA A 80 -3.45 10.37 18.53
C ALA A 80 -1.95 10.27 18.84
N LEU A 81 -1.06 10.68 17.92
CA LEU A 81 0.38 10.73 18.16
C LEU A 81 0.79 11.84 19.13
N ALA A 82 0.03 12.95 19.19
CA ALA A 82 0.24 14.02 20.15
C ALA A 82 0.02 13.56 21.60
N GLU A 83 -0.93 12.65 21.85
CA GLU A 83 -1.17 12.05 23.17
C GLU A 83 -0.26 10.83 23.43
N LEU A 84 -0.13 9.92 22.46
CA LEU A 84 0.64 8.68 22.58
C LEU A 84 2.15 8.91 22.40
N LYS A 85 2.77 9.64 23.33
CA LYS A 85 4.22 9.87 23.38
C LYS A 85 4.93 8.69 24.09
N PRO A 86 5.88 7.99 23.45
CA PRO A 86 6.69 6.98 24.14
C PRO A 86 7.59 7.61 25.21
N MET A 87 7.75 6.92 26.33
CA MET A 87 8.69 7.26 27.41
C MET A 87 10.11 6.75 27.06
N PRO A 88 11.17 7.57 27.24
CA PRO A 88 12.57 7.14 27.15
C PRO A 88 12.89 5.91 28.01
N ARG A 89 13.85 5.08 27.59
CA ARG A 89 14.21 3.82 28.30
C ARG A 89 14.79 4.10 29.69
N GLU A 90 15.34 5.28 29.87
CA GLU A 90 16.04 5.77 31.04
C GLU A 90 15.06 6.16 32.17
N GLU A 91 13.85 6.58 31.81
CA GLU A 91 12.78 7.04 32.71
C GLU A 91 11.88 5.88 33.21
N VAL A 92 11.84 4.76 32.48
CA VAL A 92 11.02 3.58 32.79
C VAL A 92 11.28 3.04 34.20
N GLY A 93 10.19 2.93 34.97
CA GLY A 93 10.18 2.52 36.38
C GLY A 93 10.34 3.68 37.37
N GLY A 94 10.59 4.90 36.90
CA GLY A 94 10.87 6.07 37.73
C GLY A 94 12.16 5.94 38.56
N PRO A 95 12.39 6.88 39.52
CA PRO A 95 13.64 6.95 40.29
C PRO A 95 14.01 5.70 41.08
N HIS A 96 13.00 4.91 41.50
CA HIS A 96 13.17 3.73 42.35
C HIS A 96 12.92 2.40 41.64
N LYS A 97 12.54 2.42 40.35
CA LYS A 97 12.43 1.24 39.47
C LYS A 97 11.56 0.11 40.06
N PHE A 98 10.43 0.49 40.66
CA PHE A 98 9.44 -0.47 41.16
C PHE A 98 8.87 -1.32 40.01
N ILE A 99 8.78 -2.64 40.21
CA ILE A 99 8.40 -3.59 39.15
C ILE A 99 7.00 -3.34 38.57
N THR A 100 6.07 -2.83 39.39
CA THR A 100 4.73 -2.40 38.97
C THR A 100 4.79 -1.19 38.02
N GLN A 101 5.59 -0.17 38.37
CA GLN A 101 5.79 1.00 37.52
C GLN A 101 6.48 0.61 36.20
N ILE A 102 7.52 -0.23 36.26
CA ILE A 102 8.20 -0.78 35.06
C ILE A 102 7.17 -1.48 34.15
N ALA A 103 6.25 -2.27 34.70
CA ALA A 103 5.21 -2.92 33.91
C ALA A 103 4.28 -1.89 33.25
N THR A 104 3.76 -0.94 34.01
CA THR A 104 2.89 0.14 33.51
C THR A 104 3.54 0.96 32.39
N ASP A 105 4.77 1.41 32.59
CA ASP A 105 5.49 2.24 31.61
C ASP A 105 5.80 1.47 30.31
N ASN A 106 6.13 0.18 30.42
CA ASN A 106 6.31 -0.69 29.26
C ASN A 106 4.99 -1.00 28.54
N SER A 107 3.85 -1.12 29.26
CA SER A 107 2.53 -1.23 28.64
C SER A 107 2.13 0.05 27.88
N HIS A 108 2.40 1.23 28.44
CA HIS A 108 2.23 2.51 27.75
C HIS A 108 3.09 2.60 26.50
N ASN A 109 4.38 2.25 26.60
CA ASN A 109 5.29 2.21 25.45
C ASN A 109 4.84 1.21 24.38
N ALA A 110 4.36 0.02 24.76
CA ALA A 110 3.83 -0.98 23.83
C ALA A 110 2.61 -0.42 23.06
N LEU A 111 1.65 0.21 23.75
CA LEU A 111 0.52 0.89 23.13
C LEU A 111 0.98 1.99 22.16
N CYS A 112 1.97 2.80 22.54
CA CYS A 112 2.47 3.89 21.71
C CYS A 112 3.11 3.39 20.39
N TYR A 113 3.83 2.26 20.39
CA TYR A 113 4.41 1.71 19.15
C TYR A 113 3.42 0.87 18.35
N GLU A 114 2.52 0.13 19.00
CA GLU A 114 1.46 -0.61 18.32
C GLU A 114 0.48 0.33 17.60
N ALA A 115 0.09 1.45 18.22
CA ALA A 115 -0.72 2.47 17.56
C ALA A 115 -0.05 3.01 16.28
N ARG A 116 1.27 3.22 16.31
CA ARG A 116 2.05 3.67 15.14
C ARG A 116 2.08 2.61 14.04
N LEU A 117 2.33 1.34 14.39
CA LEU A 117 2.29 0.23 13.45
C LEU A 117 0.90 0.06 12.82
N SER A 118 -0.15 0.15 13.64
CA SER A 118 -1.55 0.14 13.21
C SER A 118 -1.90 1.31 12.29
N PHE A 119 -1.41 2.54 12.54
CA PHE A 119 -1.62 3.66 11.62
C PHE A 119 -0.92 3.47 10.27
N ALA A 120 0.30 2.93 10.24
CA ALA A 120 0.98 2.57 8.99
C ALA A 120 0.18 1.50 8.20
N LEU A 121 -0.30 0.46 8.89
CA LEU A 121 -1.17 -0.57 8.31
C LEU A 121 -2.46 0.03 7.71
N ILE A 122 -3.13 0.93 8.43
CA ILE A 122 -4.37 1.58 7.97
C ILE A 122 -4.09 2.46 6.74
N MET A 123 -3.06 3.30 6.76
CA MET A 123 -2.69 4.16 5.62
C MET A 123 -2.39 3.32 4.37
N GLY A 124 -1.51 2.32 4.49
CA GLY A 124 -1.11 1.47 3.37
C GLY A 124 -2.25 0.61 2.83
N ALA A 125 -3.08 -0.01 3.70
CA ALA A 125 -4.24 -0.80 3.28
C ALA A 125 -5.37 0.07 2.67
N THR A 126 -5.44 1.35 3.03
CA THR A 126 -6.37 2.32 2.42
C THR A 126 -5.88 2.71 1.03
N PHE A 127 -4.60 3.10 0.90
CA PHE A 127 -3.93 3.37 -0.37
C PHE A 127 -4.04 2.19 -1.35
N GLU A 128 -3.76 0.96 -0.90
CA GLU A 128 -3.85 -0.28 -1.69
C GLU A 128 -5.28 -0.50 -2.25
N ARG A 129 -6.31 -0.19 -1.44
CA ARG A 129 -7.72 -0.31 -1.81
C ARG A 129 -8.16 0.78 -2.81
N GLN A 130 -7.77 2.03 -2.54
CA GLN A 130 -7.97 3.18 -3.42
C GLN A 130 -7.30 2.96 -4.79
N LEU A 131 -6.07 2.43 -4.81
CA LEU A 131 -5.32 2.05 -6.01
C LEU A 131 -6.06 0.98 -6.82
N ARG A 132 -6.47 -0.13 -6.20
CA ARG A 132 -7.28 -1.17 -6.87
C ARG A 132 -8.55 -0.61 -7.50
N PHE A 133 -9.29 0.23 -6.78
CA PHE A 133 -10.49 0.89 -7.29
C PHE A 133 -10.17 1.78 -8.51
N TRP A 134 -9.14 2.63 -8.42
CA TRP A 134 -8.79 3.59 -9.47
C TRP A 134 -8.29 2.92 -10.76
N LEU A 135 -7.63 1.77 -10.64
CA LEU A 135 -7.25 0.91 -11.77
C LEU A 135 -8.48 0.20 -12.35
N ALA A 136 -9.29 -0.48 -11.53
CA ALA A 136 -10.46 -1.25 -11.97
C ALA A 136 -11.57 -0.38 -12.58
N ALA A 137 -11.72 0.87 -12.15
CA ALA A 137 -12.62 1.85 -12.75
C ALA A 137 -12.21 2.23 -14.19
N THR A 138 -10.93 2.04 -14.55
CA THR A 138 -10.37 2.34 -15.88
C THR A 138 -10.33 1.09 -16.76
N ALA A 139 -9.73 0.00 -16.27
CA ALA A 139 -9.62 -1.27 -16.97
C ALA A 139 -10.64 -2.29 -16.43
N LYS A 140 -11.93 -2.04 -16.67
CA LYS A 140 -13.04 -2.87 -16.16
C LYS A 140 -12.89 -4.36 -16.51
N GLN A 141 -12.40 -4.65 -17.71
CA GLN A 141 -12.12 -5.99 -18.22
C GLN A 141 -10.98 -6.71 -17.46
N GLN A 142 -10.11 -5.98 -16.77
CA GLN A 142 -9.04 -6.53 -15.92
C GLN A 142 -9.41 -6.56 -14.43
N ARG A 143 -10.62 -6.15 -14.05
CA ARG A 143 -11.05 -5.96 -12.64
C ARG A 143 -10.70 -7.14 -11.72
N TYR A 144 -11.02 -8.37 -12.13
CA TYR A 144 -10.71 -9.57 -11.34
C TYR A 144 -9.20 -9.74 -11.08
N VAL A 145 -8.37 -9.45 -12.08
CA VAL A 145 -6.91 -9.52 -11.96
C VAL A 145 -6.40 -8.44 -10.99
N ILE A 146 -6.92 -7.22 -11.09
CA ILE A 146 -6.57 -6.09 -10.21
C ILE A 146 -6.96 -6.40 -8.75
N GLU A 147 -8.19 -6.88 -8.52
CA GLU A 147 -8.71 -7.19 -7.18
C GLU A 147 -7.97 -8.35 -6.49
N LYS A 148 -7.37 -9.28 -7.26
CA LYS A 148 -6.60 -10.42 -6.74
C LYS A 148 -5.07 -10.28 -6.84
N SER A 149 -4.56 -9.16 -7.32
CA SER A 149 -3.10 -8.94 -7.45
C SER A 149 -2.46 -8.50 -6.12
N ASN A 150 -1.28 -9.04 -5.83
CA ASN A 150 -0.34 -8.51 -4.84
C ASN A 150 0.23 -7.15 -5.31
N PHE A 151 0.84 -6.38 -4.40
CA PHE A 151 1.31 -5.03 -4.68
C PHE A 151 2.35 -4.97 -5.81
N GLU A 152 3.25 -5.95 -5.86
CA GLU A 152 4.29 -6.06 -6.90
C GLU A 152 3.69 -6.24 -8.31
N LYS A 153 2.47 -6.81 -8.40
CA LYS A 153 1.71 -6.90 -9.64
C LYS A 153 0.79 -5.69 -9.85
N LEU A 154 0.34 -5.02 -8.78
CA LEU A 154 -0.39 -3.75 -8.88
C LEU A 154 0.50 -2.61 -9.43
N THR A 155 1.79 -2.57 -9.13
CA THR A 155 2.71 -1.58 -9.72
C THR A 155 2.96 -1.81 -11.22
N ILE A 156 2.98 -3.07 -11.67
CA ILE A 156 3.00 -3.42 -13.11
C ILE A 156 1.69 -2.97 -13.78
N LEU A 157 0.53 -3.33 -13.21
CA LEU A 157 -0.79 -2.95 -13.74
C LEU A 157 -0.99 -1.42 -13.74
N LEU A 158 -0.42 -0.69 -12.77
CA LEU A 158 -0.38 0.78 -12.76
C LEU A 158 0.38 1.33 -13.98
N ARG A 159 1.54 0.77 -14.30
CA ARG A 159 2.34 1.17 -15.48
C ARG A 159 1.61 0.88 -16.79
N GLU A 160 0.94 -0.26 -16.89
CA GLU A 160 0.16 -0.65 -18.08
C GLU A 160 -1.09 0.25 -18.27
N ILE A 161 -1.95 0.31 -17.26
CA ILE A 161 -3.28 0.96 -17.31
C ILE A 161 -3.18 2.49 -17.27
N LYS A 162 -2.25 3.04 -16.48
CA LYS A 162 -2.16 4.49 -16.21
C LYS A 162 -0.88 5.13 -16.73
N SER A 163 0.15 4.34 -17.06
CA SER A 163 1.49 4.83 -17.43
C SER A 163 2.11 5.76 -16.39
N LEU A 164 1.87 5.42 -15.12
CA LEU A 164 2.65 5.86 -13.97
C LEU A 164 3.52 4.69 -13.54
N ASP A 165 4.79 4.96 -13.23
CA ASP A 165 5.69 3.96 -12.66
C ASP A 165 6.00 4.35 -11.22
N LEU A 166 5.58 3.53 -10.25
CA LEU A 166 5.78 3.83 -8.83
C LEU A 166 7.27 3.94 -8.48
N ASN A 167 8.14 3.18 -9.17
CA ASN A 167 9.59 3.21 -8.98
C ASN A 167 10.27 4.45 -9.60
N ALA A 168 9.55 5.23 -10.41
CA ALA A 168 10.04 6.48 -11.00
C ALA A 168 9.48 7.74 -10.30
N LEU A 169 8.64 7.57 -9.28
CA LEU A 169 8.24 8.66 -8.38
C LEU A 169 9.35 8.87 -7.32
N PRO A 170 9.66 10.12 -6.92
CA PRO A 170 10.62 10.39 -5.85
C PRO A 170 10.28 9.64 -4.55
N GLU A 171 8.99 9.53 -4.23
CA GLU A 171 8.47 8.88 -3.03
C GLU A 171 8.21 7.37 -3.23
N GLY A 172 8.64 6.80 -4.35
CA GLY A 172 8.45 5.38 -4.68
C GLY A 172 9.09 4.42 -3.67
N ALA A 173 10.26 4.80 -3.13
CA ALA A 173 10.94 4.06 -2.07
C ALA A 173 10.09 4.00 -0.79
N ASP A 174 9.50 5.12 -0.37
CA ASP A 174 8.67 5.21 0.83
C ASP A 174 7.36 4.41 0.70
N LEU A 175 6.73 4.42 -0.48
CA LEU A 175 5.59 3.56 -0.78
C LEU A 175 5.95 2.07 -0.73
N GLN A 176 7.14 1.71 -1.24
CA GLN A 176 7.62 0.33 -1.23
C GLN A 176 8.07 -0.12 0.17
N GLU A 177 8.53 0.80 1.02
CA GLU A 177 8.82 0.55 2.44
C GLU A 177 7.53 0.37 3.24
N LEU A 178 6.57 1.29 3.09
CA LEU A 178 5.23 1.20 3.67
C LEU A 178 4.56 -0.14 3.34
N TRP A 179 4.73 -0.66 2.12
CA TRP A 179 4.22 -1.99 1.78
C TRP A 179 4.85 -3.12 2.59
N ASN A 180 6.17 -3.07 2.87
CA ASN A 180 6.79 -4.07 3.74
C ASN A 180 6.26 -3.92 5.18
N VAL A 181 6.09 -2.69 5.68
CA VAL A 181 5.53 -2.40 7.00
C VAL A 181 4.10 -2.95 7.13
N VAL A 182 3.24 -2.72 6.13
CA VAL A 182 1.87 -3.29 6.04
C VAL A 182 1.89 -4.81 6.14
N ASN A 183 2.81 -5.47 5.43
CA ASN A 183 2.92 -6.93 5.49
C ASN A 183 3.40 -7.43 6.85
N VAL A 184 4.36 -6.75 7.49
CA VAL A 184 4.84 -7.11 8.85
C VAL A 184 3.74 -6.90 9.89
N ALA A 185 3.01 -5.79 9.83
CA ALA A 185 1.86 -5.54 10.72
C ALA A 185 0.75 -6.58 10.56
N ARG A 186 0.54 -7.11 9.34
CA ARG A 186 -0.53 -8.05 9.01
C ARG A 186 -0.16 -9.53 9.20
N HIS A 187 1.11 -9.88 9.08
CA HIS A 187 1.57 -11.28 9.01
C HIS A 187 2.72 -11.63 9.97
N GLY A 188 3.30 -10.65 10.67
CA GLY A 188 4.41 -10.87 11.61
C GLY A 188 5.77 -11.00 10.92
N ASP A 189 6.62 -11.88 11.45
CA ASP A 189 7.96 -12.13 10.90
C ASP A 189 7.91 -12.99 9.62
N GLY A 190 8.89 -12.79 8.73
CA GLY A 190 8.92 -13.33 7.38
C GLY A 190 9.61 -12.37 6.40
N ASN A 191 9.45 -12.60 5.09
CA ASN A 191 10.24 -11.93 4.05
C ASN A 191 10.23 -10.38 4.14
N SER A 192 9.10 -9.76 4.50
CA SER A 192 9.04 -8.30 4.67
C SER A 192 9.70 -7.81 5.95
N ALA A 193 9.70 -8.59 7.04
CA ALA A 193 10.40 -8.26 8.28
C ALA A 193 11.91 -8.45 8.14
N ILE A 194 12.35 -9.50 7.45
CA ILE A 194 13.76 -9.73 7.08
C ILE A 194 14.25 -8.53 6.26
N LYS A 195 13.55 -8.20 5.15
CA LYS A 195 13.90 -7.07 4.28
C LYS A 195 13.93 -5.74 5.04
N LEU A 196 12.97 -5.46 5.92
CA LEU A 196 13.02 -4.25 6.76
C LEU A 196 14.18 -4.29 7.76
N SER A 197 14.53 -5.43 8.34
CA SER A 197 15.70 -5.53 9.23
C SER A 197 17.04 -5.32 8.50
N GLU A 198 17.06 -5.48 7.18
CA GLU A 198 18.19 -5.17 6.30
C GLU A 198 18.20 -3.71 5.84
N THR A 199 17.04 -3.12 5.51
CA THR A 199 16.95 -1.76 4.92
C THR A 199 16.63 -0.63 5.91
N ARG A 200 16.03 -0.95 7.07
CA ARG A 200 15.65 -0.02 8.16
C ARG A 200 16.02 -0.61 9.54
N PRO A 201 17.29 -1.02 9.78
CA PRO A 201 17.72 -1.62 11.05
C PRO A 201 17.44 -0.75 12.29
N GLU A 202 17.30 0.55 12.11
CA GLU A 202 16.90 1.54 13.10
C GLU A 202 15.57 1.23 13.81
N PHE A 203 14.61 0.56 13.15
CA PHE A 203 13.36 0.14 13.79
C PHE A 203 13.59 -0.85 14.95
N TRP A 204 14.75 -1.52 14.96
CA TRP A 204 15.19 -2.41 16.03
C TRP A 204 16.46 -1.90 16.75
N SER A 205 16.87 -0.65 16.54
CA SER A 205 18.08 -0.04 17.17
C SER A 205 18.12 -0.22 18.69
N HIS A 206 16.99 -0.01 19.35
CA HIS A 206 16.78 -0.11 20.79
C HIS A 206 16.91 -1.52 21.40
N VAL A 207 16.88 -2.57 20.57
CA VAL A 207 17.06 -3.97 20.99
C VAL A 207 18.55 -4.28 21.04
N ASP A 208 19.09 -4.74 22.17
CA ASP A 208 20.50 -5.18 22.24
C ASP A 208 20.74 -6.49 21.46
N CYS A 209 21.99 -6.89 21.29
CA CYS A 209 22.35 -8.08 20.50
C CYS A 209 21.77 -9.39 21.06
N GLY A 210 21.83 -9.60 22.38
CA GLY A 210 21.32 -10.82 23.01
C GLY A 210 19.80 -10.95 22.93
N LEU A 211 19.08 -9.82 23.02
CA LEU A 211 17.64 -9.78 22.74
C LEU A 211 17.34 -9.93 21.24
N LYS A 212 18.12 -9.32 20.34
CA LYS A 212 17.94 -9.48 18.88
C LYS A 212 18.03 -10.96 18.49
N ASP A 213 19.11 -11.66 18.85
CA ASP A 213 19.30 -13.06 18.47
C ASP A 213 18.15 -13.95 18.98
N ARG A 214 17.70 -13.74 20.22
CA ARG A 214 16.55 -14.42 20.81
C ARG A 214 15.25 -14.14 20.05
N TYR A 215 14.86 -12.88 19.90
CA TYR A 215 13.58 -12.52 19.28
C TYR A 215 13.56 -12.82 17.78
N PHE A 216 14.68 -12.62 17.07
CA PHE A 216 14.77 -12.79 15.62
C PHE A 216 14.89 -14.26 15.23
N GLY A 217 15.46 -15.11 16.10
CA GLY A 217 15.44 -16.57 15.98
C GLY A 217 14.08 -17.20 16.31
N SER A 218 13.30 -16.57 17.22
CA SER A 218 11.95 -17.03 17.59
C SER A 218 10.80 -16.48 16.72
N GLY A 219 11.09 -15.71 15.66
CA GLY A 219 10.05 -15.16 14.77
C GLY A 219 9.29 -13.95 15.35
N LEU A 220 9.89 -13.22 16.30
CA LEU A 220 9.25 -12.15 17.07
C LEU A 220 9.70 -10.73 16.66
N ARG A 221 10.23 -10.54 15.43
CA ARG A 221 10.67 -9.22 14.93
C ARG A 221 9.58 -8.16 15.01
N VAL A 222 8.33 -8.51 14.65
CA VAL A 222 7.19 -7.57 14.66
C VAL A 222 6.97 -6.95 16.05
N HIS A 223 7.00 -7.77 17.12
CA HIS A 223 6.77 -7.33 18.50
C HIS A 223 7.90 -6.45 19.07
N THR A 224 9.00 -6.30 18.33
CA THR A 224 10.14 -5.44 18.68
C THR A 224 10.42 -4.39 17.60
N MET A 225 9.53 -4.20 16.62
CA MET A 225 9.67 -3.18 15.59
C MET A 225 9.09 -1.85 16.07
N ARG A 226 9.89 -0.77 16.06
CA ARG A 226 9.44 0.58 16.42
C ARG A 226 9.49 1.50 15.21
N ILE A 227 8.33 2.02 14.84
CA ILE A 227 8.13 3.05 13.82
C ILE A 227 8.06 4.43 14.52
N SER A 228 8.60 5.47 13.90
CA SER A 228 8.58 6.84 14.42
C SER A 228 7.43 7.69 13.84
N ASP A 229 7.19 8.87 14.42
CA ASP A 229 6.22 9.83 13.88
C ASP A 229 6.68 10.40 12.53
N ASP A 230 7.98 10.54 12.32
CA ASP A 230 8.58 10.93 11.04
C ASP A 230 8.40 9.88 9.95
N ASP A 231 8.40 8.59 10.30
CA ASP A 231 8.06 7.51 9.37
C ASP A 231 6.59 7.60 8.94
N LEU A 232 5.66 7.77 9.88
CA LEU A 232 4.24 7.93 9.55
C LEU A 232 3.99 9.17 8.71
N ALA A 233 4.64 10.29 9.03
CA ALA A 233 4.57 11.52 8.24
C ALA A 233 5.19 11.33 6.85
N ARG A 234 6.28 10.56 6.71
CA ARG A 234 6.92 10.24 5.42
C ARG A 234 6.03 9.33 4.56
N TYR A 235 5.49 8.24 5.11
CA TYR A 235 4.54 7.37 4.44
C TYR A 235 3.27 8.11 4.01
N PHE A 236 2.74 9.00 4.86
CA PHE A 236 1.61 9.86 4.50
C PHE A 236 1.97 10.77 3.32
N ARG A 237 3.09 11.52 3.38
CA ARG A 237 3.58 12.35 2.27
C ARG A 237 3.71 11.56 0.98
N ALA A 238 4.23 10.34 1.03
CA ALA A 238 4.38 9.47 -0.13
C ALA A 238 3.03 9.08 -0.77
N THR A 239 2.03 8.68 0.03
CA THR A 239 0.67 8.40 -0.49
C THR A 239 -0.01 9.65 -1.04
N ALA A 240 0.22 10.81 -0.43
CA ALA A 240 -0.31 12.09 -0.90
C ALA A 240 0.32 12.55 -2.22
N ALA A 241 1.65 12.45 -2.35
CA ALA A 241 2.39 12.80 -3.57
C ALA A 241 1.95 11.92 -4.76
N PHE A 242 1.79 10.61 -4.54
CA PHE A 242 1.21 9.71 -5.53
C PHE A 242 -0.14 10.20 -6.07
N TRP A 243 -1.07 10.56 -5.18
CA TRP A 243 -2.39 11.04 -5.60
C TRP A 243 -2.34 12.41 -6.29
N GLN A 244 -1.42 13.30 -5.91
CA GLN A 244 -1.17 14.56 -6.63
C GLN A 244 -0.70 14.34 -8.07
N VAL A 245 0.21 13.38 -8.30
CA VAL A 245 0.64 12.99 -9.65
C VAL A 245 -0.52 12.32 -10.42
N ALA A 246 -1.26 11.42 -9.78
CA ALA A 246 -2.42 10.74 -10.37
C ALA A 246 -3.56 11.69 -10.76
N MET A 247 -3.72 12.82 -10.06
CA MET A 247 -4.69 13.88 -10.42
C MET A 247 -4.36 14.57 -11.75
N VAL A 248 -3.08 14.70 -12.12
CA VAL A 248 -2.64 15.41 -13.33
C VAL A 248 -2.23 14.48 -14.48
N ALA A 249 -2.03 13.19 -14.19
CA ALA A 249 -1.78 12.15 -15.17
C ALA A 249 -2.86 12.14 -16.28
N LYS A 250 -2.43 12.16 -17.54
CA LYS A 250 -3.34 12.08 -18.68
C LYS A 250 -3.96 10.68 -18.72
N ARG A 251 -5.29 10.61 -18.76
CA ARG A 251 -5.99 9.38 -19.15
C ARG A 251 -5.65 9.07 -20.62
N LYS A 252 -5.36 7.80 -20.91
CA LYS A 252 -5.42 7.24 -22.26
C LYS A 252 -6.88 7.07 -22.67
#